data_AF-A0A329SNE5-F1
#
_entry.id   AF-A0A329SNE5-F1
#
_cell.length_a   1.000
_cell.length_b   1.000
_cell.length_c   1.000
_cell.angle_alpha   90.00
_cell.angle_beta   90.00
_cell.angle_gamma   90.00
#
_symmetry.space_group_name_H-M   'P 1'
#
loop_
_entity.id
_entity.type
_entity.pdbx_description
1 polymer ?
#
loop_
_entity_poly.entity_id
_entity_poly.type
_entity_poly.pdbx_seq_one_letter_code
_entity_poly.pdbx_strand_id
1 'polypeptide(L)'
;MEELLEESSQDLGSVQALMIKLRSLNQAAKLRLKTSLRPVIRQKTRWSSTFMMLDRYFKLLEFVKDDADLEDALPMRAENRRLKALHAELTNVESVTKALQSTKVSMADARLLFDGLITLRASFAKYLCERAEIVYAADFEAACLKIREGRAHQLSRAQKAAVSQLAVREAPATGAASDGAQTAAKRRKATGSSGDEEESFVEHLKGSRKAVRGRRRTLWWLRFHRRRTLSSLFSVLHA
;
A
#
# COMPACT_ATOMS: atom_id res chain seq x y z
N MET A 1 5.65 -0.63 13.49
CA MET A 1 6.79 0.22 13.08
C MET A 1 7.88 0.25 14.13
N GLU A 2 7.55 0.46 15.41
CA GLU A 2 8.53 0.46 16.50
C GLU A 2 9.35 -0.83 16.57
N GLU A 3 8.68 -1.98 16.60
CA GLU A 3 9.33 -3.31 16.61
C GLU A 3 10.26 -3.54 15.40
N LEU A 4 9.86 -3.13 14.19
CA LEU A 4 10.69 -3.19 12.98
C LEU A 4 11.98 -2.36 13.12
N LEU A 5 11.88 -1.17 13.71
CA LEU A 5 13.04 -0.29 13.88
C LEU A 5 13.95 -0.73 15.02
N GLU A 6 13.39 -1.39 16.04
CA GLU A 6 14.15 -1.89 17.17
C GLU A 6 15.07 -3.06 16.77
N GLU A 7 14.61 -3.95 15.89
CA GLU A 7 15.43 -5.04 15.33
C GLU A 7 16.68 -4.56 14.60
N SER A 8 16.62 -3.36 14.02
CA SER A 8 17.72 -2.75 13.28
C SER A 8 18.40 -1.61 14.04
N SER A 9 18.16 -1.49 15.35
CA SER A 9 18.57 -0.32 16.13
C SER A 9 20.07 -0.08 16.12
N GLN A 10 20.87 -1.16 16.14
CA GLN A 10 22.33 -1.11 16.07
C GLN A 10 22.82 -0.58 14.72
N ASP A 11 22.39 -1.19 13.60
CA ASP A 11 22.77 -0.77 12.25
C ASP A 11 22.35 0.69 11.99
N LEU A 12 21.16 1.08 12.46
CA LEU A 12 20.67 2.46 12.42
C LEU A 12 21.51 3.42 13.28
N GLY A 13 22.11 2.91 14.35
CA GLY A 13 23.06 3.65 15.21
C GLY A 13 24.34 3.98 14.47
N SER A 14 24.91 3.02 13.73
CA SER A 14 26.10 3.23 12.89
C SER A 14 25.86 4.31 11.83
N VAL A 15 24.73 4.24 11.12
CA VAL A 15 24.37 5.28 10.12
C VAL A 15 24.17 6.64 10.79
N GLN A 16 23.51 6.69 11.96
CA GLN A 16 23.32 7.94 12.69
C GLN A 16 24.67 8.58 13.07
N ALA A 17 25.62 7.80 13.57
CA ALA A 17 26.95 8.28 13.94
C ALA A 17 27.68 8.85 12.72
N LEU A 18 27.65 8.14 11.58
CA LEU A 18 28.20 8.63 10.32
C LEU A 18 27.54 9.95 9.88
N MET A 19 26.21 10.03 9.92
CA MET A 19 25.48 11.23 9.51
C MET A 19 25.81 12.44 10.40
N ILE A 20 26.07 12.22 11.69
CA ILE A 20 26.57 13.27 12.60
C ILE A 20 27.99 13.68 12.22
N LYS A 21 28.90 12.72 11.94
CA LYS A 21 30.28 13.01 11.52
C LYS A 21 30.32 13.83 10.23
N LEU A 22 29.47 13.50 9.26
CA LEU A 22 29.31 14.25 8.00
C LEU A 22 28.77 15.68 8.18
N ARG A 23 28.13 16.00 9.31
CA ARG A 23 27.69 17.37 9.65
C ARG A 23 28.80 18.21 10.28
N SER A 24 29.91 17.63 10.69
CA SER A 24 31.05 18.39 11.22
C SER A 24 31.57 19.39 10.18
N LEU A 25 32.13 20.51 10.63
CA LEU A 25 32.54 21.62 9.75
C LEU A 25 33.44 21.14 8.59
N ASN A 26 34.47 20.36 8.92
CA ASN A 26 35.46 19.87 7.95
C ASN A 26 34.84 18.88 6.96
N GLN A 27 34.09 17.90 7.44
CA GLN A 27 33.46 16.89 6.57
C GLN A 27 32.34 17.49 5.72
N ALA A 28 31.56 18.43 6.27
CA ALA A 28 30.55 19.16 5.52
C ALA A 28 31.17 20.03 4.41
N ALA A 29 32.33 20.65 4.67
CA ALA A 29 33.07 21.39 3.65
C ALA A 29 33.56 20.46 2.53
N LYS A 30 34.20 19.33 2.87
CA LYS A 30 34.62 18.31 1.90
C LYS A 30 33.44 17.78 1.07
N LEU A 31 32.32 17.47 1.73
CA LEU A 31 31.13 16.93 1.07
C LEU A 31 30.51 17.92 0.09
N ARG A 32 30.50 19.22 0.43
CA ARG A 32 30.00 20.31 -0.45
C ARG A 32 30.77 20.43 -1.76
N LEU A 33 32.04 20.03 -1.79
CA LEU A 33 32.83 20.00 -3.02
C LEU A 33 32.40 18.87 -3.96
N LYS A 34 31.80 17.80 -3.42
CA LYS A 34 31.38 16.62 -4.18
C LYS A 34 29.88 16.64 -4.53
N THR A 35 29.03 17.16 -3.64
CA THR A 35 27.57 17.12 -3.81
C THR A 35 26.85 18.25 -3.07
N SER A 36 25.67 18.63 -3.58
CA SER A 36 24.75 19.56 -2.91
C SER A 36 23.96 18.90 -1.77
N LEU A 37 23.98 17.57 -1.68
CA LEU A 37 23.27 16.82 -0.65
C LEU A 37 23.78 17.17 0.76
N ARG A 38 22.87 17.10 1.73
CA ARG A 38 23.11 17.34 3.16
C ARG A 38 22.80 16.08 3.97
N PRO A 39 23.61 15.73 4.99
CA PRO A 39 23.26 14.63 5.89
C PRO A 39 21.94 14.91 6.62
N VAL A 40 21.17 13.86 6.88
CA VAL A 40 19.90 13.91 7.62
C VAL A 40 20.04 13.12 8.91
N ILE A 41 19.60 13.69 10.02
CA ILE A 41 19.68 13.06 11.35
C ILE A 41 18.31 12.48 11.70
N ARG A 42 18.30 11.22 12.15
CA ARG A 42 17.09 10.54 12.62
C ARG A 42 16.64 11.09 13.97
N GLN A 43 15.32 11.25 14.10
CA GLN A 43 14.59 11.44 15.35
C GLN A 43 14.03 10.09 15.81
N LYS A 44 14.37 9.65 17.03
CA LYS A 44 13.99 8.32 17.52
C LYS A 44 12.47 8.08 17.54
N THR A 45 11.67 9.12 17.77
CA THR A 45 10.20 9.01 17.90
C THR A 45 9.43 9.05 16.57
N ARG A 46 10.09 9.36 15.45
CA ARG A 46 9.44 9.51 14.14
C ARG A 46 10.07 8.59 13.12
N TRP A 47 9.37 7.53 12.76
CA TRP A 47 9.84 6.53 11.79
C TRP A 47 10.20 7.14 10.43
N SER A 48 9.47 8.16 9.97
CA SER A 48 9.73 8.83 8.70
C SER A 48 11.11 9.50 8.66
N SER A 49 11.62 9.97 9.81
CA SER A 49 12.97 10.50 9.90
C SER A 49 14.04 9.42 9.71
N THR A 50 13.77 8.19 10.15
CA THR A 50 14.63 7.03 9.89
C THR A 50 14.66 6.72 8.40
N PHE A 51 13.49 6.71 7.74
CA PHE A 51 13.40 6.54 6.29
C PHE A 51 14.21 7.61 5.54
N MET A 52 14.00 8.89 5.85
CA MET A 52 14.73 10.00 5.23
C MET A 52 16.24 9.94 5.47
N MET A 53 16.67 9.50 6.66
CA MET A 53 18.09 9.30 6.96
C MET A 53 18.68 8.19 6.08
N LEU A 54 18.02 7.05 5.97
CA LEU A 54 18.51 5.92 5.14
C LEU A 54 18.52 6.26 3.65
N ASP A 55 17.45 6.88 3.15
CA ASP A 55 17.39 7.36 1.77
C ASP A 55 18.55 8.32 1.47
N ARG A 56 18.82 9.25 2.40
CA ARG A 56 19.96 10.18 2.25
C ARG A 56 21.30 9.47 2.36
N TYR A 57 21.45 8.53 3.28
CA TYR A 57 22.68 7.77 3.48
C TYR A 57 23.08 7.03 2.20
N PHE A 58 22.15 6.28 1.58
CA PHE A 58 22.46 5.54 0.36
C PHE A 58 22.82 6.43 -0.83
N LYS A 59 22.22 7.63 -0.93
CA LYS A 59 22.61 8.64 -1.93
C LYS A 59 23.97 9.27 -1.63
N LEU A 60 24.34 9.42 -0.36
CA LEU A 60 25.64 9.97 0.02
C LEU A 60 26.78 8.96 -0.11
N LEU A 61 26.47 7.66 -0.02
CA LEU A 61 27.47 6.58 0.04
C LEU A 61 28.48 6.63 -1.11
N GLU A 62 28.06 6.98 -2.32
CA GLU A 62 28.95 7.08 -3.49
C GLU A 62 30.03 8.17 -3.35
N PHE A 63 29.78 9.22 -2.57
CA PHE A 63 30.70 10.35 -2.39
C PHE A 63 31.64 10.18 -1.19
N VAL A 64 31.29 9.30 -0.26
CA VAL A 64 31.98 9.13 1.04
C VAL A 64 32.71 7.80 1.19
N LYS A 65 32.40 6.80 0.35
CA LYS A 65 33.00 5.45 0.42
C LYS A 65 34.53 5.41 0.27
N ASP A 66 35.11 6.38 -0.42
CA ASP A 66 36.55 6.45 -0.72
C ASP A 66 37.27 7.49 0.17
N ASP A 67 36.61 8.03 1.21
CA ASP A 67 37.21 9.00 2.12
C ASP A 67 37.88 8.29 3.31
N ALA A 68 39.21 8.33 3.35
CA ALA A 68 40.01 7.68 4.39
C ALA A 68 39.66 8.16 5.81
N ASP A 69 39.22 9.41 5.99
CA ASP A 69 38.82 9.92 7.30
C ASP A 69 37.51 9.28 7.81
N LEU A 70 36.75 8.65 6.91
CA LEU A 70 35.42 8.11 7.18
C LEU A 70 35.38 6.57 7.19
N GLU A 71 36.48 5.89 6.84
CA GLU A 71 36.55 4.44 6.73
C GLU A 71 36.03 3.73 7.98
N ASP A 72 36.52 4.12 9.16
CA ASP A 72 36.11 3.56 10.46
C ASP A 72 34.65 3.87 10.84
N ALA A 73 34.04 4.88 10.20
CA ALA A 73 32.66 5.30 10.47
C ALA A 73 31.65 4.70 9.48
N LEU A 74 32.11 4.06 8.41
CA LEU A 74 31.23 3.45 7.41
C LEU A 74 30.65 2.14 7.93
N PRO A 75 29.32 1.92 7.82
CA PRO A 75 28.73 0.63 8.14
C PRO A 75 29.38 -0.50 7.34
N MET A 76 29.62 -1.63 7.99
CA MET A 76 30.22 -2.80 7.36
C MET A 76 29.36 -3.31 6.19
N ARG A 77 29.96 -4.08 5.27
CA ARG A 77 29.25 -4.64 4.11
C ARG A 77 27.99 -5.44 4.51
N ALA A 78 28.07 -6.20 5.60
CA ALA A 78 26.94 -6.97 6.12
C ALA A 78 25.81 -6.08 6.68
N GLU A 79 26.17 -5.05 7.45
CA GLU A 79 25.23 -4.03 7.96
C GLU A 79 24.55 -3.31 6.81
N ASN A 80 25.32 -2.90 5.80
CA ASN A 80 24.82 -2.27 4.58
C ASN A 80 23.77 -3.13 3.83
N ARG A 81 23.93 -4.45 3.82
CA ARG A 81 22.94 -5.35 3.22
C ARG A 81 21.63 -5.36 4.02
N ARG A 82 21.70 -5.41 5.35
CA ARG A 82 20.52 -5.36 6.23
C ARG A 82 19.82 -4.00 6.15
N LEU A 83 20.59 -2.91 6.15
CA LEU A 83 20.08 -1.54 5.98
C LEU A 83 19.38 -1.35 4.64
N LYS A 84 19.86 -1.96 3.55
CA LYS A 84 19.18 -1.92 2.24
C LYS A 84 17.84 -2.65 2.28
N ALA A 85 17.77 -3.82 2.92
CA ALA A 85 16.52 -4.56 3.08
C ALA A 85 15.51 -3.74 3.91
N LEU A 86 15.96 -3.18 5.04
CA LEU A 86 15.14 -2.29 5.87
C LEU A 86 14.66 -1.06 5.08
N HIS A 87 15.54 -0.41 4.31
CA HIS A 87 15.17 0.75 3.51
C HIS A 87 14.10 0.39 2.47
N ALA A 88 14.20 -0.77 1.81
CA ALA A 88 13.17 -1.26 0.89
C ALA A 88 11.82 -1.50 1.59
N GLU A 89 11.81 -2.10 2.79
CA GLU A 89 10.58 -2.24 3.58
C GLU A 89 9.98 -0.88 3.95
N LEU A 90 10.80 0.08 4.38
CA LEU A 90 10.35 1.43 4.72
C LEU A 90 9.83 2.19 3.49
N THR A 91 10.40 1.98 2.30
CA THR A 91 9.89 2.54 1.04
C THR A 91 8.48 2.01 0.75
N ASN A 92 8.23 0.72 0.96
CA ASN A 92 6.89 0.16 0.81
C ASN A 92 5.91 0.77 1.82
N VAL A 93 6.31 0.94 3.08
CA VAL A 93 5.49 1.61 4.10
C VAL A 93 5.19 3.06 3.71
N GLU A 94 6.20 3.81 3.27
CA GLU A 94 6.07 5.21 2.83
C GLU A 94 5.15 5.35 1.61
N SER A 95 5.24 4.44 0.64
CA SER A 95 4.34 4.45 -0.50
C SER A 95 2.87 4.23 -0.09
N VAL A 96 2.63 3.31 0.84
CA VAL A 96 1.28 3.02 1.33
C VAL A 96 0.74 4.20 2.13
N THR A 97 1.53 4.81 3.01
CA THR A 97 1.08 5.98 3.79
C THR A 97 0.76 7.16 2.89
N LYS A 98 1.60 7.45 1.89
CA LYS A 98 1.33 8.47 0.85
C LYS A 98 0.06 8.15 0.06
N ALA A 99 -0.12 6.89 -0.35
CA ALA A 99 -1.32 6.47 -1.07
C ALA A 99 -2.58 6.70 -0.22
N LEU A 100 -2.57 6.29 1.05
CA LEU A 100 -3.69 6.47 1.98
C LEU A 100 -4.05 7.94 2.23
N GLN A 101 -3.10 8.86 2.10
CA GLN A 101 -3.35 10.31 2.21
C GLN A 101 -4.03 10.89 0.96
N SER A 102 -4.12 10.15 -0.15
CA SER A 102 -4.80 10.59 -1.35
C SER A 102 -6.33 10.61 -1.19
N THR A 103 -6.97 11.67 -1.70
CA THR A 103 -8.43 11.80 -1.73
C THR A 103 -9.14 10.76 -2.61
N LYS A 104 -8.38 9.99 -3.39
CA LYS A 104 -8.90 9.01 -4.36
C LYS A 104 -8.86 7.56 -3.85
N VAL A 105 -8.47 7.31 -2.60
CA VAL A 105 -8.45 5.95 -2.04
C VAL A 105 -9.83 5.54 -1.55
N SER A 106 -10.36 4.45 -2.11
CA SER A 106 -11.57 3.82 -1.58
C SER A 106 -11.27 3.02 -0.31
N MET A 107 -12.24 2.85 0.59
CA MET A 107 -12.10 1.95 1.76
C MET A 107 -11.64 0.54 1.37
N ALA A 108 -12.11 0.08 0.20
CA ALA A 108 -11.76 -1.21 -0.33
C ALA A 108 -10.28 -1.26 -0.72
N ASP A 109 -9.70 -0.18 -1.25
CA ASP A 109 -8.27 -0.08 -1.55
C ASP A 109 -7.44 0.12 -0.29
N ALA A 110 -7.93 0.90 0.69
CA ALA A 110 -7.25 1.03 1.98
C ALA A 110 -7.05 -0.33 2.66
N ARG A 111 -8.10 -1.18 2.68
CA ARG A 111 -8.01 -2.56 3.18
C ARG A 111 -6.95 -3.39 2.44
N LEU A 112 -6.93 -3.30 1.11
CA LEU A 112 -5.94 -3.99 0.28
C LEU A 112 -4.50 -3.55 0.62
N LEU A 113 -4.29 -2.25 0.83
CA LEU A 113 -2.98 -1.71 1.20
C LEU A 113 -2.54 -2.21 2.57
N PHE A 114 -3.44 -2.21 3.55
CA PHE A 114 -3.16 -2.77 4.87
C PHE A 114 -2.84 -4.27 4.82
N ASP A 115 -3.58 -5.06 4.05
CA ASP A 115 -3.29 -6.50 3.87
C ASP A 115 -1.93 -6.73 3.19
N GLY A 116 -1.56 -5.86 2.24
CA GLY A 116 -0.24 -5.85 1.63
C GLY A 116 0.87 -5.58 2.64
N LEU A 117 0.69 -4.63 3.56
CA LEU A 117 1.62 -4.38 4.65
C LEU A 117 1.71 -5.55 5.63
N ILE A 118 0.60 -6.22 5.95
CA ILE A 118 0.62 -7.42 6.80
C ILE A 118 1.39 -8.56 6.13
N THR A 119 1.29 -8.69 4.81
CA THR A 119 2.05 -9.69 4.03
C THR A 119 3.55 -9.35 4.03
N LEU A 120 3.89 -8.07 3.94
CA LEU A 120 5.27 -7.60 4.07
C LEU A 120 5.82 -7.93 5.45
N ARG A 121 5.03 -7.68 6.50
CA ARG A 121 5.42 -7.95 7.88
C ARG A 121 4.24 -8.32 8.76
N ALA A 122 4.23 -9.56 9.21
CA ALA A 122 3.12 -10.13 9.98
C ALA A 122 2.79 -9.35 11.26
N SER A 123 3.77 -8.74 11.91
CA SER A 123 3.53 -7.98 13.15
C SER A 123 2.67 -6.73 12.97
N PHE A 124 2.51 -6.23 11.74
CA PHE A 124 1.55 -5.16 11.45
C PHE A 124 0.09 -5.59 11.63
N ALA A 125 -0.21 -6.90 11.62
CA ALA A 125 -1.57 -7.41 11.84
C ALA A 125 -2.17 -6.94 13.17
N LYS A 126 -1.34 -6.71 14.20
CA LYS A 126 -1.78 -6.23 15.53
C LYS A 126 -2.62 -4.96 15.44
N TYR A 127 -2.29 -4.06 14.51
CA TYR A 127 -2.99 -2.79 14.33
C TYR A 127 -3.79 -2.73 13.04
N LEU A 128 -3.33 -3.42 11.99
CA LEU A 128 -3.89 -3.25 10.66
C LEU A 128 -4.91 -4.32 10.29
N CYS A 129 -5.01 -5.46 10.98
CA CYS A 129 -5.92 -6.52 10.54
C CYS A 129 -7.40 -6.12 10.68
N GLU A 130 -8.29 -6.81 9.94
CA GLU A 130 -9.75 -6.56 9.93
C GLU A 130 -10.38 -6.61 11.34
N ARG A 131 -9.78 -7.38 12.25
CA ARG A 131 -10.27 -7.59 13.62
C ARG A 131 -9.29 -7.06 14.67
N ALA A 132 -8.44 -6.10 14.30
CA ALA A 132 -7.55 -5.46 15.25
C ALA A 132 -8.38 -4.78 16.35
N GLU A 133 -7.87 -4.75 17.58
CA GLU A 133 -8.58 -4.21 18.75
C GLU A 133 -9.02 -2.74 18.55
N ILE A 134 -8.26 -1.98 17.76
CA ILE A 134 -8.56 -0.59 17.42
C ILE A 134 -9.79 -0.43 16.50
N VAL A 135 -10.25 -1.51 15.87
CA VAL A 135 -11.38 -1.50 14.93
C VAL A 135 -12.68 -1.56 15.72
N TYR A 136 -13.37 -0.43 15.80
CA TYR A 136 -14.57 -0.27 16.62
C TYR A 136 -15.71 -1.21 16.21
N ALA A 137 -15.99 -1.33 14.91
CA ALA A 137 -17.12 -2.11 14.40
C ALA A 137 -16.67 -3.06 13.28
N ALA A 138 -15.85 -4.05 13.63
CA ALA A 138 -15.22 -4.97 12.67
C ALA A 138 -16.23 -5.65 11.72
N ASP A 139 -17.36 -6.15 12.23
CA ASP A 139 -18.38 -6.78 11.40
C ASP A 139 -19.06 -5.79 10.43
N PHE A 140 -19.22 -4.53 10.84
CA PHE A 140 -19.77 -3.48 9.98
C PHE A 140 -18.81 -3.13 8.85
N GLU A 141 -17.54 -2.86 9.16
CA GLU A 141 -16.52 -2.52 8.17
C GLU A 141 -16.33 -3.65 7.16
N ALA A 142 -16.23 -4.88 7.65
CA ALA A 142 -16.14 -6.09 6.83
C ALA A 142 -17.36 -6.25 5.89
N ALA A 143 -18.55 -5.96 6.40
CA ALA A 143 -19.77 -6.02 5.62
C ALA A 143 -19.79 -4.96 4.50
N CYS A 144 -19.43 -3.71 4.81
CA CYS A 144 -19.31 -2.64 3.82
C CYS A 144 -18.33 -3.01 2.71
N LEU A 145 -17.17 -3.57 3.05
CA LEU A 145 -16.17 -4.02 2.07
C LEU A 145 -16.72 -5.13 1.17
N LYS A 146 -17.35 -6.16 1.74
CA LYS A 146 -17.98 -7.25 0.96
C LYS A 146 -19.07 -6.71 0.02
N ILE A 147 -19.91 -5.79 0.48
CA ILE A 147 -20.96 -5.18 -0.34
C ILE A 147 -20.35 -4.38 -1.50
N ARG A 148 -19.37 -3.52 -1.24
CA ARG A 148 -18.66 -2.73 -2.27
C ARG A 148 -17.97 -3.60 -3.31
N GLU A 149 -17.57 -4.81 -2.93
CA GLU A 149 -16.96 -5.78 -3.84
C GLU A 149 -17.97 -6.67 -4.59
N GLY A 150 -19.28 -6.51 -4.37
CA GLY A 150 -20.31 -7.35 -4.97
C GLY A 150 -20.42 -8.75 -4.33
N ARG A 151 -19.88 -8.91 -3.11
CA ARG A 151 -19.87 -10.16 -2.34
C ARG A 151 -20.90 -10.15 -1.21
N ALA A 152 -22.01 -9.42 -1.36
CA ALA A 152 -23.08 -9.34 -0.35
C ALA A 152 -23.68 -10.71 0.01
N HIS A 153 -23.65 -11.68 -0.92
CA HIS A 153 -24.06 -13.07 -0.65
C HIS A 153 -23.19 -13.79 0.39
N GLN A 154 -22.00 -13.28 0.71
CA GLN A 154 -21.03 -13.86 1.66
C GLN A 154 -21.08 -13.20 3.05
N LEU A 155 -22.08 -12.37 3.32
CA LEU A 155 -22.23 -11.72 4.63
C LEU A 155 -22.67 -12.75 5.68
N SER A 156 -21.96 -12.76 6.81
CA SER A 156 -22.36 -13.53 8.00
C SER A 156 -23.64 -12.96 8.62
N ARG A 157 -24.26 -13.69 9.56
CA ARG A 157 -25.43 -13.18 10.30
C ARG A 157 -25.10 -11.90 11.07
N ALA A 158 -23.95 -11.85 11.75
CA ALA A 158 -23.48 -10.68 12.47
C ALA A 158 -23.24 -9.49 11.52
N GLN A 159 -22.60 -9.74 10.38
CA GLN A 159 -22.37 -8.72 9.34
C GLN A 159 -23.67 -8.16 8.76
N LYS A 160 -24.66 -9.03 8.48
CA LYS A 160 -25.99 -8.60 8.03
C LYS A 160 -26.71 -7.75 9.07
N ALA A 161 -26.64 -8.15 10.34
CA ALA A 161 -27.21 -7.38 11.44
C ALA A 161 -26.55 -5.99 11.54
N ALA A 162 -25.22 -5.92 11.42
CA ALA A 162 -24.45 -4.67 11.54
C ALA A 162 -24.82 -3.63 10.47
N VAL A 163 -25.16 -4.05 9.25
CA VAL A 163 -25.54 -3.13 8.15
C VAL A 163 -27.06 -2.99 7.94
N SER A 164 -27.86 -3.68 8.75
CA SER A 164 -29.32 -3.75 8.56
C SER A 164 -30.01 -2.38 8.57
N GLN A 165 -29.53 -1.45 9.40
CA GLN A 165 -30.06 -0.08 9.49
C GLN A 165 -29.76 0.78 8.26
N LEU A 166 -28.76 0.40 7.45
CA LEU A 166 -28.40 1.09 6.21
C LEU A 166 -29.09 0.50 4.98
N ALA A 167 -29.84 -0.60 5.14
CA ALA A 167 -30.57 -1.21 4.04
C ALA A 167 -31.77 -0.33 3.67
N VAL A 168 -31.73 0.27 2.48
CA VAL A 168 -32.92 0.89 1.89
C VAL A 168 -33.90 -0.24 1.58
N ARG A 169 -35.13 -0.16 2.10
CA ARG A 169 -36.23 -1.00 1.63
C ARG A 169 -36.45 -0.66 0.16
N GLU A 170 -36.07 -1.56 -0.74
CA GLU A 170 -36.59 -1.49 -2.10
C GLU A 170 -38.12 -1.64 -1.99
N ALA A 171 -38.83 -0.55 -2.27
CA ALA A 171 -40.27 -0.62 -2.50
C ALA A 171 -40.50 -1.52 -3.73
N PRO A 172 -41.54 -2.37 -3.73
CA PRO A 172 -41.84 -3.21 -4.89
C PRO A 172 -42.00 -2.30 -6.11
N ALA A 173 -41.21 -2.59 -7.15
CA ALA A 173 -41.23 -1.85 -8.40
C ALA A 173 -42.66 -1.89 -9.00
N THR A 174 -43.37 -0.78 -8.90
CA THR A 174 -44.42 -0.45 -9.85
C THR A 174 -43.71 0.08 -11.09
N GLY A 175 -43.91 -0.61 -12.20
CA GLY A 175 -43.22 -0.33 -13.44
C GLY A 175 -43.53 1.07 -13.98
N ALA A 176 -42.49 1.78 -14.40
CA ALA A 176 -42.59 2.80 -15.43
C ALA A 176 -41.24 2.87 -16.15
N ALA A 177 -41.29 2.63 -17.45
CA ALA A 177 -40.17 2.73 -18.38
C ALA A 177 -39.83 4.20 -18.69
N SER A 178 -38.72 4.37 -19.42
CA SER A 178 -38.19 5.58 -20.11
C SER A 178 -36.94 6.15 -19.42
N ASP A 179 -35.83 6.51 -20.07
CA ASP A 179 -35.25 6.27 -21.39
C ASP A 179 -33.79 6.78 -21.26
N GLY A 180 -32.86 6.27 -22.08
CA GLY A 180 -31.43 6.51 -21.89
C GLY A 180 -30.93 7.88 -22.36
N ALA A 181 -29.86 8.39 -21.72
CA ALA A 181 -28.78 9.13 -22.41
C ALA A 181 -27.58 9.34 -21.47
N GLN A 182 -26.44 8.74 -21.82
CA GLN A 182 -25.12 9.01 -21.26
C GLN A 182 -24.49 10.19 -22.02
N THR A 183 -23.91 11.16 -21.32
CA THR A 183 -22.92 12.07 -21.92
C THR A 183 -21.59 11.97 -21.18
N ALA A 184 -20.60 11.46 -21.91
CA ALA A 184 -19.21 11.36 -21.51
C ALA A 184 -18.50 12.72 -21.60
N ALA A 185 -17.67 13.04 -20.61
CA ALA A 185 -16.67 14.11 -20.72
C ALA A 185 -15.28 13.55 -20.45
N LYS A 186 -14.39 13.73 -21.43
CA LYS A 186 -13.04 13.15 -21.54
C LYS A 186 -11.98 14.22 -21.23
N ARG A 187 -10.98 13.79 -20.44
CA ARG A 187 -9.59 14.29 -20.28
C ARG A 187 -9.36 15.72 -19.76
N ARG A 188 -8.42 15.82 -18.82
CA ARG A 188 -7.09 16.40 -19.10
C ARG A 188 -6.00 15.85 -18.18
N LYS A 189 -4.83 15.64 -18.81
CA LYS A 189 -3.54 15.15 -18.30
C LYS A 189 -2.65 16.37 -18.05
N ALA A 190 -1.86 16.36 -16.98
CA ALA A 190 -0.54 17.00 -16.95
C ALA A 190 0.32 16.42 -15.83
N THR A 191 1.57 16.07 -16.21
CA THR A 191 2.85 16.21 -15.46
C THR A 191 2.89 15.71 -14.01
N GLY A 192 3.60 14.64 -13.65
CA GLY A 192 4.96 14.30 -14.05
C GLY A 192 5.92 14.77 -12.95
N SER A 193 6.20 13.91 -11.97
CA SER A 193 7.30 14.05 -11.01
C SER A 193 7.78 12.65 -10.63
N SER A 194 9.09 12.46 -10.62
CA SER A 194 9.78 11.18 -10.46
C SER A 194 9.29 10.40 -9.24
N GLY A 195 8.70 9.22 -9.46
CA GLY A 195 8.14 8.38 -8.41
C GLY A 195 8.09 6.90 -8.77
N ASP A 196 8.90 6.47 -9.75
CA ASP A 196 8.71 5.19 -10.44
C ASP A 196 8.90 3.96 -9.53
N GLU A 197 9.61 4.09 -8.40
CA GLU A 197 9.77 3.00 -7.44
C GLU A 197 8.74 3.05 -6.28
N GLU A 198 8.28 4.23 -5.87
CA GLU A 198 7.31 4.36 -4.77
C GLU A 198 5.89 3.98 -5.22
N GLU A 199 5.49 4.28 -6.46
CA GLU A 199 4.16 3.89 -6.95
C GLU A 199 4.04 2.38 -7.28
N SER A 200 5.18 1.69 -7.43
CA SER A 200 5.26 0.31 -7.89
C SER A 200 4.55 -0.68 -6.95
N PHE A 201 4.76 -0.59 -5.63
CA PHE A 201 4.17 -1.53 -4.67
C PHE A 201 2.64 -1.35 -4.57
N VAL A 202 2.19 -0.11 -4.45
CA VAL A 202 0.76 0.25 -4.38
C VAL A 202 0.03 -0.17 -5.66
N GLU A 203 0.61 0.11 -6.83
CA GLU A 203 0.03 -0.30 -8.11
C GLU A 203 0.10 -1.81 -8.33
N HIS A 204 1.14 -2.49 -7.84
CA HIS A 204 1.21 -3.95 -7.84
C HIS A 204 0.07 -4.58 -7.03
N LEU A 205 -0.20 -4.08 -5.82
CA LEU A 205 -1.31 -4.55 -4.98
C LEU A 205 -2.66 -4.31 -5.69
N LYS A 206 -2.90 -3.09 -6.19
CA LYS A 206 -4.13 -2.74 -6.93
C LYS A 206 -4.28 -3.56 -8.22
N GLY A 207 -3.19 -3.77 -8.95
CA GLY A 207 -3.13 -4.55 -10.17
C GLY A 207 -3.50 -6.01 -9.94
N SER A 208 -2.93 -6.63 -8.90
CA SER A 208 -3.26 -7.99 -8.46
C SER A 208 -4.76 -8.13 -8.14
N ARG A 209 -5.35 -7.16 -7.44
CA ARG A 209 -6.80 -7.14 -7.16
C ARG A 209 -7.64 -6.99 -8.42
N LYS A 210 -7.26 -6.09 -9.34
CA LYS A 210 -7.96 -5.91 -10.64
C LYS A 210 -7.92 -7.21 -11.46
N ALA A 211 -6.78 -7.91 -11.49
CA ALA A 211 -6.64 -9.19 -12.18
C ALA A 211 -7.54 -10.29 -11.57
N VAL A 212 -7.65 -10.36 -10.24
CA VAL A 212 -8.56 -11.27 -9.55
C VAL A 212 -10.02 -10.95 -9.86
N ARG A 213 -10.42 -9.67 -9.85
CA ARG A 213 -11.77 -9.24 -10.25
C ARG A 213 -12.05 -9.55 -11.73
N GLY A 214 -11.09 -9.32 -12.61
CA GLY A 214 -11.17 -9.62 -14.04
C GLY A 214 -11.42 -11.11 -14.31
N ARG A 215 -10.60 -11.99 -13.70
CA ARG A 215 -10.78 -13.45 -13.78
C ARG A 215 -12.12 -13.92 -13.23
N ARG A 216 -12.62 -13.31 -12.14
CA ARG A 216 -13.94 -13.65 -11.59
C ARG A 216 -15.08 -13.20 -12.51
N ARG A 217 -14.96 -12.03 -13.15
CA ARG A 217 -15.94 -11.56 -14.14
C ARG A 217 -15.96 -12.42 -15.39
N THR A 218 -14.81 -12.87 -15.89
CA THR A 218 -14.74 -13.79 -17.03
C THR A 218 -15.25 -15.18 -16.67
N LEU A 219 -14.93 -15.73 -15.50
CA LEU A 219 -15.53 -16.99 -15.03
C LEU A 219 -17.05 -16.89 -14.83
N TRP A 220 -17.53 -15.75 -14.33
CA TRP A 220 -18.96 -15.48 -14.25
C TRP A 220 -19.58 -15.39 -15.66
N TRP A 221 -18.91 -14.76 -16.62
CA TRP A 221 -19.32 -14.70 -18.02
C TRP A 221 -19.36 -16.10 -18.67
N LEU A 222 -18.32 -16.92 -18.50
CA LEU A 222 -18.28 -18.30 -18.99
C LEU A 222 -19.36 -19.16 -18.33
N ARG A 223 -19.59 -19.01 -17.02
CA ARG A 223 -20.64 -19.75 -16.29
C ARG A 223 -22.04 -19.27 -16.66
N PHE A 224 -22.22 -17.98 -16.98
CA PHE A 224 -23.47 -17.40 -17.45
C PHE A 224 -23.77 -17.84 -18.90
N HIS A 225 -22.78 -17.83 -19.79
CA HIS A 225 -22.91 -18.36 -21.16
C HIS A 225 -23.14 -19.87 -21.17
N ARG A 226 -22.43 -20.64 -20.34
CA ARG A 226 -22.63 -22.10 -20.24
C ARG A 226 -24.01 -22.47 -19.66
N ARG A 227 -24.61 -21.61 -18.83
CA ARG A 227 -26.01 -21.77 -18.39
C ARG A 227 -27.02 -21.36 -19.46
N ARG A 228 -26.73 -20.35 -20.27
CA ARG A 228 -27.56 -19.96 -21.42
C ARG A 228 -27.57 -21.03 -22.53
N THR A 229 -26.43 -21.68 -22.82
CA THR A 229 -26.37 -22.74 -23.82
C THR A 229 -27.00 -24.06 -23.35
N LEU A 230 -26.93 -24.38 -22.05
CA LEU A 230 -27.62 -25.54 -21.49
C LEU A 230 -29.15 -25.37 -21.42
N SER A 231 -29.65 -24.13 -21.32
CA SER A 231 -31.10 -23.87 -21.41
C SER A 231 -31.63 -23.97 -22.84
N SER A 232 -30.78 -23.82 -23.87
CA SER A 232 -31.17 -23.99 -25.28
C SER A 232 -31.23 -25.45 -25.72
N LEU A 233 -30.53 -26.36 -25.02
CA LEU A 233 -30.52 -27.79 -25.36
C LEU A 233 -31.67 -28.57 -24.70
N PHE A 234 -32.36 -27.98 -23.73
CA PHE A 234 -33.51 -28.62 -23.06
C PHE A 234 -34.87 -28.32 -23.71
N SER A 235 -34.92 -27.40 -24.69
CA SER A 235 -36.15 -27.06 -25.42
C SER A 235 -36.35 -27.82 -26.74
N VAL A 236 -35.47 -28.77 -27.10
CA VAL A 236 -35.57 -29.57 -28.34
C VAL A 236 -35.93 -31.05 -28.07
N LEU A 237 -36.17 -31.44 -26.82
CA LEU A 237 -36.54 -32.83 -26.47
C LEU A 237 -37.98 -33.00 -25.93
N HIS A 238 -38.82 -31.98 -26.07
CA HIS A 238 -40.26 -32.04 -25.79
C HIS A 238 -41.03 -31.23 -26.83
N ALA A 239 -41.18 -31.80 -28.02
CA ALA A 239 -42.21 -31.47 -29.01
C ALA A 239 -42.47 -32.71 -29.87
#